data_AF-A0A6L5E0Y9-F1
#
_entry.id   AF-A0A6L5E0Y9-F1
#
_cell.length_a   1.000
_cell.length_b   1.000
_cell.length_c   1.000
_cell.angle_alpha   90.00
_cell.angle_beta   90.00
_cell.angle_gamma   90.00
#
_symmetry.space_group_name_H-M   'P 1'
#
loop_
_entity.id
_entity.type
_entity.pdbx_description
1 polymer ?
#
loop_
_entity_poly.entity_id
_entity_poly.type
_entity_poly.pdbx_seq_one_letter_code
_entity_poly.pdbx_strand_id
1 'polypeptide(L)'
;MKKSIVILFVLIGFSLSAQNTKFEILKEFVSGAITFNDEFADLGQPIATINELAEKQADKTVDLTKENITETLALAKNYKTCIITVGVHTIVKITDLDDCSPSGAWGACMPKGTGYVQKAGILNEKSDYIKNIIGRPGSQERKVFLFK
;
A
#
# COMPACT_ATOMS: atom_id res chain seq x y z
N MET A 1 -27.42 51.05 1.59
CA MET A 1 -25.98 50.91 1.27
C MET A 1 -25.55 49.50 1.63
N LYS A 2 -24.88 48.81 0.70
CA LYS A 2 -24.58 47.37 0.67
C LYS A 2 -23.71 46.97 1.87
N LYS A 3 -24.18 46.01 2.67
CA LYS A 3 -23.33 45.22 3.59
C LYS A 3 -23.17 43.83 2.95
N SER A 4 -22.11 43.66 2.17
CA SER A 4 -21.69 42.36 1.68
C SER A 4 -20.27 42.11 2.13
N ILE A 5 -19.94 40.82 2.28
CA ILE A 5 -18.64 40.24 2.67
C ILE A 5 -18.51 40.27 4.20
N VAL A 6 -18.51 39.13 4.90
CA VAL A 6 -17.46 38.10 4.92
C VAL A 6 -18.08 36.71 5.18
N ILE A 7 -18.00 35.79 4.22
CA ILE A 7 -17.98 34.34 4.50
C ILE A 7 -16.93 33.73 3.57
N LEU A 8 -15.70 33.65 4.05
CA LEU A 8 -14.65 32.80 3.48
C LEU A 8 -13.70 32.46 4.63
N PHE A 9 -13.21 31.21 4.68
CA PHE A 9 -12.28 30.62 5.67
C PHE A 9 -12.86 29.77 6.82
N VAL A 10 -13.71 28.77 6.53
CA VAL A 10 -13.92 27.63 7.47
C VAL A 10 -13.85 26.25 6.77
N LEU A 11 -13.20 26.14 5.60
CA LEU A 11 -13.08 24.85 4.88
C LEU A 11 -11.65 24.32 4.75
N ILE A 12 -10.63 25.11 5.12
CA ILE A 12 -9.22 24.71 4.95
C ILE A 12 -8.73 23.81 6.10
N GLY A 13 -9.37 23.83 7.27
CA GLY A 13 -8.94 23.04 8.44
C GLY A 13 -9.26 21.54 8.36
N PHE A 14 -10.28 21.13 7.60
CA PHE A 14 -10.74 19.73 7.58
C PHE A 14 -9.90 18.81 6.69
N SER A 15 -9.32 19.33 5.61
CA SER A 15 -8.56 18.52 4.64
C SER A 15 -7.21 18.05 5.20
N LEU A 16 -6.52 18.91 5.96
CA LEU A 16 -5.25 18.59 6.62
C LEU A 16 -5.42 17.49 7.68
N SER A 17 -6.46 17.57 8.51
CA SER A 17 -6.72 16.57 9.54
C SER A 17 -6.93 15.17 8.96
N ALA A 18 -7.68 15.05 7.85
CA ALA A 18 -7.99 13.75 7.24
C ALA A 18 -6.78 13.12 6.54
N GLN A 19 -5.85 13.91 5.99
CA GLN A 19 -4.62 13.40 5.39
C GLN A 19 -3.67 12.85 6.45
N ASN A 20 -3.50 13.58 7.56
CA ASN A 20 -2.71 13.13 8.70
C ASN A 20 -3.20 11.76 9.23
N THR A 21 -4.51 11.58 9.38
CA THR A 21 -5.06 10.30 9.85
C THR A 21 -4.71 9.12 8.94
N LYS A 22 -4.72 9.29 7.62
CA LYS A 22 -4.38 8.20 6.68
C LYS A 22 -2.92 7.82 6.78
N PHE A 23 -2.04 8.83 6.87
CA PHE A 23 -0.61 8.58 6.98
C PHE A 23 -0.30 7.81 8.27
N GLU A 24 -0.89 8.20 9.40
CA GLU A 24 -0.72 7.48 10.67
C GLU A 24 -1.24 6.04 10.59
N ILE A 25 -2.41 5.80 9.98
CA ILE A 25 -2.92 4.43 9.76
C ILE A 25 -1.92 3.60 8.94
N LEU A 26 -1.39 4.16 7.86
CA LEU A 26 -0.45 3.46 7.00
C LEU A 26 0.91 3.25 7.65
N LYS A 27 1.37 4.21 8.46
CA LYS A 27 2.59 4.12 9.26
C LYS A 27 2.49 2.99 10.28
N GLU A 28 1.38 2.91 10.99
CA GLU A 28 1.10 1.80 11.91
C GLU A 28 1.02 0.47 11.16
N PHE A 29 0.37 0.45 10.00
CA PHE A 29 0.22 -0.75 9.18
C PHE A 29 1.56 -1.37 8.74
N VAL A 30 2.56 -0.55 8.42
CA VAL A 30 3.90 -1.00 8.02
C VAL A 30 4.91 -1.04 9.17
N SER A 31 4.46 -0.80 10.40
CA SER A 31 5.32 -0.81 11.58
C SER A 31 6.06 -2.14 11.72
N GLY A 32 7.30 -2.04 12.23
CA GLY A 32 8.22 -3.17 12.35
C GLY A 32 8.92 -3.59 11.05
N ALA A 33 8.45 -3.13 9.89
CA ALA A 33 9.12 -3.35 8.60
C ALA A 33 9.75 -2.06 8.05
N ILE A 34 9.06 -0.92 8.21
CA ILE A 34 9.51 0.36 7.68
C ILE A 34 9.63 1.37 8.83
N THR A 35 10.79 2.03 8.90
CA THR A 35 11.06 3.14 9.81
C THR A 35 10.88 4.47 9.08
N PHE A 36 10.24 5.43 9.73
CA PHE A 36 10.04 6.77 9.21
C PHE A 36 10.97 7.72 9.94
N ASN A 37 11.81 8.43 9.19
CA ASN A 37 12.65 9.51 9.70
C ASN A 37 11.87 10.82 9.52
N ASP A 38 12.22 11.88 10.27
CA ASP A 38 11.50 13.17 10.26
C ASP A 38 11.61 13.98 8.94
N GLU A 39 11.97 13.34 7.83
CA GLU A 39 11.96 13.94 6.50
C GLU A 39 10.54 13.96 5.91
N PHE A 40 10.28 14.96 5.07
CA PHE A 40 8.96 15.30 4.52
C PHE A 40 8.20 14.08 3.98
N ALA A 41 7.15 13.67 4.69
CA ALA A 41 6.13 12.76 4.16
C ALA A 41 5.18 13.54 3.25
N ASP A 42 4.96 13.06 2.02
CA ASP A 42 3.88 13.58 1.18
C ASP A 42 2.55 13.04 1.71
N LEU A 43 1.89 13.84 2.55
CA LEU A 43 0.59 13.51 3.15
C LEU A 43 -0.53 13.35 2.11
N GLY A 44 -0.34 13.87 0.89
CA GLY A 44 -1.26 13.69 -0.24
C GLY A 44 -1.09 12.33 -0.92
N GLN A 45 0.11 11.76 -0.89
CA GLN A 45 0.47 10.47 -1.50
C GLN A 45 1.25 9.58 -0.52
N PRO A 46 0.65 9.18 0.62
CA PRO A 46 1.37 8.47 1.69
C PRO A 46 1.95 7.13 1.25
N ILE A 47 1.30 6.42 0.31
CA ILE A 47 1.81 5.16 -0.25
C ILE A 47 3.04 5.41 -1.15
N ALA A 48 3.15 6.57 -1.81
CA ALA A 48 4.35 6.91 -2.58
C ALA A 48 5.56 7.09 -1.64
N THR A 49 5.39 7.82 -0.54
CA THR A 49 6.43 7.92 0.51
C THR A 49 6.81 6.55 1.06
N ILE A 50 5.83 5.68 1.31
CA ILE A 50 6.10 4.30 1.78
C ILE A 50 6.86 3.49 0.73
N ASN A 51 6.54 3.61 -0.56
CA ASN A 51 7.30 2.93 -1.62
C ASN A 51 8.78 3.33 -1.59
N GLU A 52 9.07 4.65 -1.50
CA GLU A 52 10.45 5.14 -1.46
C GLU A 52 11.22 4.63 -0.23
N LEU A 53 10.56 4.59 0.93
CA LEU A 53 11.17 4.06 2.15
C LEU A 53 11.36 2.54 2.08
N ALA A 54 10.37 1.81 1.56
CA ALA A 54 10.45 0.36 1.38
C ALA A 54 11.57 -0.02 0.41
N GLU A 55 11.74 0.70 -0.69
CA GLU A 55 12.83 0.48 -1.66
C GLU A 55 14.21 0.63 -1.02
N LYS A 56 14.35 1.55 -0.06
CA LYS A 56 15.61 1.80 0.66
C LYS A 56 15.86 0.80 1.80
N GLN A 57 14.80 0.29 2.42
CA GLN A 57 14.87 -0.44 3.70
C GLN A 57 14.62 -1.95 3.55
N ALA A 58 13.97 -2.39 2.47
CA ALA A 58 13.74 -3.81 2.24
C ALA A 58 15.05 -4.56 2.03
N ASP A 59 15.13 -5.78 2.57
CA ASP A 59 16.22 -6.71 2.25
C ASP A 59 16.21 -7.10 0.77
N LYS A 60 15.02 -7.11 0.16
CA LYS A 60 14.84 -7.39 -1.25
C LYS A 60 13.59 -6.73 -1.82
N THR A 61 13.77 -6.08 -2.97
CA THR A 61 12.68 -5.59 -3.80
C THR A 61 12.56 -6.43 -5.08
N VAL A 62 11.33 -6.68 -5.52
CA VAL A 62 11.02 -7.37 -6.78
C VAL A 62 9.91 -6.63 -7.52
N ASP A 63 10.11 -6.32 -8.80
CA ASP A 63 9.03 -5.89 -9.67
C ASP A 63 8.15 -7.10 -10.02
N LEU A 64 6.90 -7.09 -9.55
CA LEU A 64 5.99 -8.21 -9.61
C LEU A 64 5.30 -8.30 -10.97
N THR A 65 5.49 -9.42 -11.65
CA THR A 65 4.87 -9.73 -12.94
C THR A 65 4.11 -11.05 -12.88
N LYS A 66 3.36 -11.35 -13.95
CA LYS A 66 2.67 -12.63 -14.05
C LYS A 66 3.67 -13.80 -14.13
N GLU A 67 4.82 -13.56 -14.73
CA GLU A 67 5.85 -14.55 -15.01
C GLU A 67 6.60 -14.93 -13.73
N ASN A 68 6.78 -14.00 -12.79
CA ASN A 68 7.59 -14.21 -11.59
C ASN A 68 6.81 -14.35 -10.28
N ILE A 69 5.47 -14.24 -10.28
CA ILE A 69 4.66 -14.26 -9.05
C ILE A 69 4.87 -15.54 -8.23
N THR A 70 4.96 -16.70 -8.87
CA THR A 70 5.12 -17.99 -8.18
C THR A 70 6.47 -18.05 -7.45
N GLU A 71 7.55 -17.65 -8.13
CA GLU A 71 8.90 -17.62 -7.54
C GLU A 71 9.01 -16.55 -6.45
N THR A 72 8.36 -15.40 -6.65
CA THR A 72 8.34 -14.30 -5.68
C THR A 72 7.61 -14.71 -4.39
N LEU A 73 6.47 -15.40 -4.51
CA LEU A 73 5.74 -15.92 -3.35
C LEU A 73 6.51 -17.04 -2.64
N ALA A 74 7.20 -17.91 -3.37
CA ALA A 74 8.07 -18.93 -2.78
C ALA A 74 9.24 -18.28 -2.02
N LEU A 75 9.84 -17.24 -2.60
CA LEU A 75 10.90 -16.45 -1.96
C LEU A 75 10.41 -15.78 -0.67
N ALA A 76 9.19 -15.23 -0.68
CA ALA A 76 8.59 -14.54 0.45
C ALA A 76 8.46 -15.42 1.71
N LYS A 77 8.42 -16.76 1.57
CA LYS A 77 8.40 -17.69 2.71
C LYS A 77 9.66 -17.62 3.58
N ASN A 78 10.76 -17.08 3.06
CA ASN A 78 12.02 -16.92 3.79
C ASN A 78 12.14 -15.56 4.50
N TYR A 79 11.06 -14.76 4.50
CA TYR A 79 11.02 -13.42 5.07
C TYR A 79 9.90 -13.33 6.09
N LYS A 80 10.09 -12.46 7.09
CA LYS A 80 9.10 -12.24 8.14
C LYS A 80 7.94 -11.38 7.65
N THR A 81 8.20 -10.45 6.75
CA THR A 81 7.18 -9.54 6.21
C THR A 81 7.33 -9.43 4.70
N CYS A 82 6.19 -9.57 4.01
CA CYS A 82 6.07 -9.35 2.57
C CYS A 82 4.99 -8.29 2.33
N ILE A 83 5.40 -7.14 1.78
CA ILE A 83 4.52 -6.04 1.41
C ILE A 83 4.47 -5.94 -0.11
N ILE A 84 3.28 -5.80 -0.67
CA ILE A 84 3.06 -5.57 -2.10
C ILE A 84 2.38 -4.22 -2.28
N THR A 85 2.90 -3.37 -3.16
CA THR A 85 2.24 -2.13 -3.56
C THR A 85 1.83 -2.16 -5.03
N VAL A 86 0.76 -1.43 -5.37
CA VAL A 86 0.32 -1.23 -6.75
C VAL A 86 0.29 0.27 -7.03
N GLY A 87 1.24 0.74 -7.84
CA GLY A 87 1.54 2.16 -7.98
C GLY A 87 1.58 2.86 -6.61
N VAL A 88 0.82 3.95 -6.48
CA VAL A 88 0.75 4.79 -5.28
C VAL A 88 -0.61 4.74 -4.56
N HIS A 89 -1.43 3.73 -4.85
CA HIS A 89 -2.82 3.70 -4.37
C HIS A 89 -3.24 2.39 -3.69
N THR A 90 -2.41 1.35 -3.73
CA THR A 90 -2.69 0.09 -3.03
C THR A 90 -1.45 -0.39 -2.31
N ILE A 91 -1.63 -0.87 -1.08
CA ILE A 91 -0.60 -1.53 -0.27
C ILE A 91 -1.21 -2.74 0.44
N VAL A 92 -0.50 -3.87 0.44
CA VAL A 92 -0.94 -5.14 1.02
C VAL A 92 0.20 -5.78 1.77
N LYS A 93 -0.07 -6.34 2.95
CA LYS A 93 0.81 -7.22 3.70
C LYS A 93 0.25 -8.64 3.57
N ILE A 94 1.08 -9.59 3.15
CA ILE A 94 0.69 -11.01 3.14
C ILE A 94 0.61 -11.48 4.58
N THR A 95 -0.50 -12.12 4.95
CA THR A 95 -0.75 -12.60 6.31
C THR A 95 -0.61 -14.12 6.45
N ASP A 96 -0.86 -14.86 5.36
CA ASP A 96 -0.74 -16.31 5.34
C ASP A 96 -0.36 -16.78 3.93
N LEU A 97 0.86 -17.31 3.78
CA LEU A 97 1.40 -17.81 2.50
C LEU A 97 0.89 -19.21 2.13
N ASP A 98 0.31 -19.94 3.09
CA ASP A 98 -0.17 -21.30 2.89
C ASP A 98 -1.69 -21.32 2.64
N ASP A 99 -2.44 -20.38 3.21
CA ASP A 99 -3.85 -20.13 2.87
C ASP A 99 -3.94 -19.30 1.58
N CYS A 100 -4.10 -19.99 0.45
CA CYS A 100 -4.09 -19.39 -0.88
C CYS A 100 -5.27 -19.82 -1.75
N SER A 101 -5.65 -18.94 -2.69
CA SER A 101 -6.71 -19.19 -3.66
C SER A 101 -6.19 -19.13 -5.10
N PRO A 102 -6.45 -20.15 -5.95
CA PRO A 102 -6.00 -20.16 -7.34
C PRO A 102 -6.48 -18.94 -8.13
N SER A 103 -5.63 -18.42 -9.02
CA SER A 103 -5.94 -17.30 -9.89
C SER A 103 -5.56 -17.61 -11.33
N GLY A 104 -6.54 -17.72 -12.23
CA GLY A 104 -6.28 -17.90 -13.66
C GLY A 104 -5.60 -16.68 -14.31
N ALA A 105 -5.87 -15.47 -13.79
CA ALA A 105 -5.25 -14.25 -14.30
C ALA A 105 -3.75 -14.18 -14.00
N TRP A 106 -3.38 -14.52 -12.76
CA TRP A 106 -2.00 -14.53 -12.29
C TRP A 106 -1.27 -15.84 -12.57
N GLY A 107 -1.99 -16.93 -12.87
CA GLY A 107 -1.38 -18.25 -13.08
C GLY A 107 -0.76 -18.86 -11.82
N ALA A 108 -1.17 -18.41 -10.63
CA ALA A 108 -0.57 -18.80 -9.35
C ALA A 108 -1.62 -18.94 -8.25
N CYS A 109 -1.24 -19.63 -7.16
CA CYS A 109 -2.02 -19.62 -5.93
C CYS A 109 -1.72 -18.34 -5.16
N MET A 110 -2.75 -17.52 -4.95
CA MET A 110 -2.59 -16.17 -4.43
C MET A 110 -2.96 -16.16 -2.93
N PRO A 111 -2.01 -15.89 -2.02
CA PRO A 111 -2.19 -16.00 -0.58
C PRO A 111 -3.17 -14.98 -0.01
N LYS A 112 -3.56 -15.16 1.25
CA LYS A 112 -4.30 -14.14 2.01
C LYS A 112 -3.41 -12.96 2.38
N GLY A 113 -4.02 -11.78 2.39
CA GLY A 113 -3.38 -10.56 2.87
C GLY A 113 -4.40 -9.53 3.33
N THR A 114 -3.88 -8.59 4.10
CA THR A 114 -4.61 -7.39 4.55
C THR A 114 -3.95 -6.17 3.94
N GLY A 115 -4.71 -5.14 3.62
CA GLY A 115 -4.15 -3.96 2.99
C GLY A 115 -5.14 -2.82 2.87
N TYR A 116 -4.69 -1.77 2.19
CA TYR A 116 -5.48 -0.57 1.97
C TYR A 116 -5.47 -0.18 0.49
N VAL A 117 -6.63 0.26 0.01
CA VAL A 117 -6.83 0.82 -1.32
C VAL A 117 -7.32 2.27 -1.20
N GLN A 118 -6.52 3.21 -1.71
CA GLN A 118 -6.85 4.62 -1.78
C GLN A 118 -7.67 4.91 -3.04
N LYS A 119 -8.94 5.29 -2.85
CA LYS A 119 -9.86 5.66 -3.94
C LYS A 119 -10.53 6.97 -3.61
N ALA A 120 -10.46 7.95 -4.53
CA ALA A 120 -11.04 9.28 -4.35
C ALA A 120 -10.68 9.96 -3.01
N GLY A 121 -9.42 9.78 -2.57
CA GLY A 121 -8.95 10.32 -1.30
C GLY A 121 -9.54 9.63 -0.07
N ILE A 122 -10.10 8.42 -0.18
CA ILE A 122 -10.54 7.61 0.96
C ILE A 122 -9.68 6.35 1.00
N LEU A 123 -9.13 6.03 2.17
CA LEU A 123 -8.37 4.83 2.42
C LEU A 123 -9.33 3.71 2.85
N ASN A 124 -9.43 2.65 2.06
CA ASN A 124 -10.35 1.54 2.32
C ASN A 124 -9.56 0.31 2.72
N GLU A 125 -9.82 -0.20 3.92
CA GLU A 125 -9.24 -1.47 4.36
C GLU A 125 -9.81 -2.65 3.55
N LYS A 126 -8.96 -3.63 3.28
CA LYS A 126 -9.27 -4.86 2.56
C LYS A 126 -8.56 -6.03 3.23
N SER A 127 -9.28 -7.12 3.45
CA SER A 127 -8.73 -8.40 3.90
C SER A 127 -9.32 -9.50 3.02
N ASP A 128 -8.49 -10.08 2.16
CA ASP A 128 -8.89 -11.07 1.16
C ASP A 128 -7.64 -11.78 0.59
N TYR A 129 -7.81 -12.69 -0.35
CA TYR A 129 -6.70 -13.16 -1.18
C TYR A 129 -6.13 -12.00 -2.00
N ILE A 130 -4.80 -11.90 -2.05
CA ILE A 130 -4.11 -10.73 -2.62
C ILE A 130 -4.53 -10.44 -4.06
N LYS A 131 -4.96 -11.45 -4.84
CA LYS A 131 -5.49 -11.27 -6.22
C LYS A 131 -6.68 -10.32 -6.30
N ASN A 132 -7.49 -10.23 -5.25
CA ASN A 132 -8.67 -9.37 -5.17
C ASN A 132 -8.31 -7.95 -4.72
N ILE A 133 -7.10 -7.74 -4.18
CA ILE A 133 -6.62 -6.45 -3.70
C ILE A 133 -5.66 -5.81 -4.71
N ILE A 134 -4.69 -6.57 -5.23
CA ILE A 134 -3.67 -6.06 -6.18
C ILE A 134 -4.16 -6.04 -7.64
N GLY A 135 -5.38 -6.50 -7.89
CA GLY A 135 -6.00 -6.55 -9.21
C GLY A 135 -5.38 -7.60 -10.14
N ARG A 136 -5.64 -7.47 -11.44
CA ARG A 136 -5.11 -8.35 -12.50
C ARG A 136 -3.73 -7.88 -12.97
N PRO A 137 -2.83 -8.78 -13.42
CA PRO A 137 -1.58 -8.37 -14.03
C PRO A 137 -1.85 -7.51 -15.27
N GLY A 138 -0.96 -6.56 -15.55
CA GLY A 138 -1.12 -5.58 -16.63
C GLY A 138 -0.02 -4.51 -16.59
N SER A 139 -0.28 -3.33 -17.13
CA SER A 139 0.70 -2.22 -17.21
C SER A 139 0.94 -1.47 -15.90
N GLN A 140 0.13 -1.74 -14.86
CA GLN A 140 0.35 -1.12 -13.55
C GLN A 140 1.57 -1.74 -12.86
N GLU A 141 2.47 -0.87 -12.43
CA GLU A 141 3.62 -1.26 -11.62
C GLU A 141 3.17 -1.87 -10.30
N ARG A 142 3.81 -2.98 -9.95
CA ARG A 142 3.63 -3.69 -8.68
C ARG A 142 4.99 -4.03 -8.13
N LYS A 143 5.24 -3.63 -6.89
CA LYS A 143 6.51 -3.92 -6.20
C LYS A 143 6.24 -4.82 -5.01
N VAL A 144 7.09 -5.83 -4.83
CA VAL A 144 7.17 -6.63 -3.62
C VAL A 144 8.38 -6.21 -2.82
N PHE A 145 8.18 -5.91 -1.55
CA PHE A 145 9.21 -5.56 -0.58
C PHE A 145 9.25 -6.65 0.50
N LEU A 146 10.41 -7.24 0.67
CA LEU A 146 10.65 -8.35 1.60
C LEU A 146 11.57 -7.88 2.73
N PHE A 147 11.16 -8.18 3.98
CA PHE A 147 11.87 -7.76 5.20
C PHE A 147 12.06 -8.98 6.12
N LYS A 148 13.28 -9.13 6.66
CA LYS A 148 13.64 -10.19 7.62
C LYS A 148 13.07 -9.98 9.02
#